data_AF-A0A0G0RN43-F1
#
_entry.id   AF-A0A0G0RN43-F1
#
_cell.length_a   1.000
_cell.length_b   1.000
_cell.length_c   1.000
_cell.angle_alpha   90.00
_cell.angle_beta   90.00
_cell.angle_gamma   90.00
#
_symmetry.space_group_name_H-M   'P 1'
#
loop_
_entity.id
_entity.type
_entity.pdbx_description
1 polymer ?
#
loop_
_entity_poly.entity_id
_entity_poly.type
_entity_poly.pdbx_seq_one_letter_code
_entity_poly.pdbx_strand_id
1 'polypeptide(L)'
;MSSNPIIEIKNLGKKYNITHQRGGYIALRDVLMNVLKSPLSFLKSKAKQVAGMETKEEFWALKDINFEVQKGEIIGIIGSNGAGKSTLLKILSQITPPTFGEVVIRGRVGSLLEVG
;
A
#
# COMPACT_ATOMS: atom_id res chain seq x y z
N MET A 1 11.98 1.95 -38.14
CA MET A 1 12.29 1.16 -36.93
C MET A 1 11.46 1.74 -35.80
N SER A 2 10.47 1.00 -35.29
CA SER A 2 9.66 1.48 -34.16
C SER A 2 10.55 1.55 -32.92
N SER A 3 10.62 2.71 -32.28
CA SER A 3 11.40 2.88 -31.05
C SER A 3 10.74 2.13 -29.90
N ASN A 4 11.50 1.36 -29.13
CA ASN A 4 10.99 0.77 -27.90
C ASN A 4 10.60 1.89 -26.91
N PRO A 5 9.46 1.75 -26.19
CA PRO A 5 9.04 2.74 -25.20
C PRO A 5 10.09 2.88 -24.09
N ILE A 6 10.25 4.10 -23.55
CA ILE A 6 11.20 4.37 -22.46
C ILE A 6 10.68 3.85 -21.12
N ILE A 7 9.36 3.86 -20.94
CA ILE A 7 8.63 3.27 -19.81
C ILE A 7 7.49 2.44 -20.38
N GLU A 8 7.33 1.22 -19.88
CA GLU A 8 6.29 0.29 -20.29
C GLU A 8 5.71 -0.39 -19.05
N ILE A 9 4.40 -0.27 -18.85
CA ILE A 9 3.68 -0.82 -17.72
C ILE A 9 2.65 -1.84 -18.21
N LYS A 10 2.74 -3.06 -17.68
CA LYS A 10 1.84 -4.18 -18.02
C LYS A 10 1.16 -4.72 -16.79
N ASN A 11 -0.17 -4.66 -16.81
CA ASN A 11 -1.07 -5.19 -15.80
C ASN A 11 -0.61 -4.85 -14.37
N LEU A 12 -0.28 -3.58 -14.12
CA LEU A 12 0.31 -3.17 -12.86
C LEU A 12 -0.76 -3.07 -11.77
N GLY A 13 -0.57 -3.82 -10.69
CA GLY A 13 -1.41 -3.81 -9.51
C GLY A 13 -0.63 -3.53 -8.22
N LYS A 14 -1.23 -2.77 -7.31
CA LYS A 14 -0.70 -2.57 -5.96
C LYS A 14 -1.81 -2.60 -4.91
N LYS A 15 -1.70 -3.56 -4.00
CA LYS A 15 -2.54 -3.73 -2.81
C LYS A 15 -1.77 -3.42 -1.54
N TYR A 16 -2.45 -2.80 -0.58
CA TYR A 16 -2.02 -2.60 0.80
C TYR A 16 -3.01 -3.29 1.73
N ASN A 17 -2.50 -3.85 2.83
CA ASN A 17 -3.32 -4.37 3.91
C ASN A 17 -3.41 -3.30 4.98
N ILE A 18 -4.60 -2.75 5.19
CA ILE A 18 -4.85 -1.74 6.21
C ILE A 18 -5.35 -2.46 7.45
N THR A 19 -4.57 -2.35 8.53
CA THR A 19 -5.04 -2.74 9.85
C THR A 19 -5.66 -1.52 10.50
N HIS A 20 -6.98 -1.52 10.68
CA HIS A 20 -7.66 -0.52 11.49
C HIS A 20 -7.31 -0.74 12.98
N GLN A 21 -6.15 -0.25 13.41
CA GLN A 21 -5.90 -0.07 14.83
C GLN A 21 -6.72 1.15 15.27
N ARG A 22 -7.86 0.92 15.92
CA ARG A 22 -8.49 1.94 16.78
C ARG A 22 -7.49 2.22 17.90
N GLY A 23 -6.61 3.21 17.68
CA GLY A 23 -5.58 3.62 18.61
C GLY A 23 -6.17 4.27 19.86
N GLY A 24 -6.69 3.44 20.77
CA GLY A 24 -6.79 3.81 22.18
C GLY A 24 -5.49 3.42 22.86
N TYR A 25 -4.82 4.36 23.53
CA TYR A 25 -3.72 4.04 24.43
C TYR A 25 -4.24 3.05 25.49
N ILE A 26 -3.74 1.81 25.49
CA ILE A 26 -4.04 0.84 26.54
C ILE A 26 -2.98 1.03 27.62
N ALA A 27 -3.35 1.55 28.79
CA ALA A 27 -2.41 1.65 29.90
C ALA A 27 -2.22 0.27 30.57
N LEU A 28 -1.02 0.00 31.08
CA LEU A 28 -0.70 -1.25 31.79
C LEU A 28 -1.67 -1.53 32.94
N ARG A 29 -2.12 -0.49 33.65
CA ARG A 29 -3.13 -0.58 34.70
C ARG A 29 -4.47 -1.09 34.19
N ASP A 30 -4.85 -0.73 32.96
CA ASP A 30 -6.13 -1.15 32.37
C ASP A 30 -6.09 -2.64 32.03
N VAL A 31 -4.94 -3.12 31.54
CA VAL A 31 -4.70 -4.56 31.32
C VAL A 31 -4.78 -5.32 32.64
N LEU A 32 -4.11 -4.82 33.69
CA LEU A 32 -4.08 -5.47 35.01
C LEU A 32 -5.47 -5.53 35.66
N MET A 33 -6.21 -4.41 35.61
CA MET A 33 -7.55 -4.32 36.17
C MET A 33 -8.55 -5.22 35.44
N ASN A 34 -8.40 -5.39 34.13
CA ASN A 34 -9.24 -6.28 33.35
C ASN A 34 -8.98 -7.76 33.65
N VAL A 35 -7.71 -8.15 33.87
CA VAL A 35 -7.35 -9.53 34.25
C VAL A 35 -7.86 -9.86 35.65
N LEU A 36 -7.73 -8.93 36.59
CA LEU A 36 -8.17 -9.13 37.98
C LEU A 36 -9.69 -9.18 38.11
N LYS A 37 -10.43 -8.34 37.38
CA LYS A 37 -11.90 -8.29 37.48
C LYS A 37 -12.63 -9.40 36.75
N SER A 38 -12.05 -10.00 35.71
CA SER A 38 -12.75 -11.01 34.90
C SER A 38 -11.77 -11.95 34.17
N PRO A 39 -11.12 -12.89 34.88
CA PRO A 39 -10.14 -13.80 34.28
C PRO A 39 -10.76 -14.69 33.18
N LEU A 40 -12.05 -15.04 33.30
CA LEU A 40 -12.77 -15.81 32.28
C LEU A 40 -12.96 -15.05 30.96
N SER A 41 -13.26 -13.74 31.01
CA SER A 41 -13.45 -12.93 29.81
C SER A 41 -12.13 -12.67 29.10
N PHE A 42 -11.03 -12.54 29.85
CA PHE A 42 -9.67 -12.43 29.31
C PHE A 42 -9.24 -13.71 28.57
N LEU A 43 -9.58 -14.90 29.08
CA LEU A 43 -9.33 -16.16 28.37
C LEU A 43 -10.15 -16.23 27.06
N LYS A 44 -11.41 -15.79 27.09
CA LYS A 44 -12.31 -15.78 25.92
C LYS A 44 -11.88 -14.77 24.86
N SER A 45 -11.39 -13.59 25.26
CA SER A 45 -10.85 -12.58 24.35
C SER A 45 -9.52 -13.02 23.74
N LYS A 46 -8.64 -13.66 24.51
CA LYS A 46 -7.42 -14.30 23.98
C LYS A 46 -7.78 -15.36 22.94
N ALA A 47 -8.74 -16.25 23.22
CA ALA A 47 -9.22 -17.25 22.26
C ALA A 47 -9.77 -16.62 20.97
N LYS A 48 -10.52 -15.52 21.06
CA LYS A 48 -11.04 -14.77 19.89
C LYS A 48 -9.93 -14.05 19.10
N GLN A 49 -8.87 -13.63 19.78
CA GLN A 49 -7.67 -13.00 19.19
C GLN A 49 -6.77 -14.05 18.52
N VAL A 50 -6.61 -15.25 19.12
CA VAL A 50 -5.92 -16.40 18.48
C VAL A 50 -6.74 -16.97 17.32
N ALA A 51 -8.07 -16.84 17.34
CA ALA A 51 -8.96 -17.19 16.24
C ALA A 51 -8.90 -16.20 15.04
N GLY A 52 -7.99 -15.23 15.04
CA GLY A 52 -7.62 -14.48 13.83
C GLY A 52 -8.60 -13.41 13.35
N MET A 53 -9.54 -12.95 14.19
CA MET A 53 -10.49 -11.89 13.84
C MET A 53 -9.88 -10.47 13.99
N GLU A 54 -8.69 -10.21 13.44
CA GLU A 54 -8.33 -8.85 13.04
C GLU A 54 -8.72 -8.71 11.58
N THR A 55 -9.77 -7.95 11.29
CA THR A 55 -10.23 -7.69 9.93
C THR A 55 -9.18 -6.84 9.22
N LYS A 56 -8.17 -7.49 8.61
CA LYS A 56 -7.28 -6.86 7.64
C LYS A 56 -8.14 -6.48 6.45
N GLU A 57 -8.27 -5.18 6.22
CA GLU A 57 -8.96 -4.70 5.01
C GLU A 57 -7.95 -4.59 3.88
N GLU A 58 -8.29 -5.19 2.75
CA GLU A 58 -7.50 -5.11 1.53
C GLU A 58 -7.85 -3.84 0.76
N PHE A 59 -6.91 -2.90 0.72
CA PHE A 59 -7.03 -1.66 -0.05
C PHE A 59 -6.20 -1.73 -1.33
N TRP A 60 -6.85 -1.51 -2.46
CA TRP A 60 -6.18 -1.46 -3.75
C TRP A 60 -5.87 -0.02 -4.15
N ALA A 61 -4.57 0.30 -4.20
CA ALA A 61 -4.10 1.61 -4.63
C ALA A 61 -3.97 1.71 -6.15
N LEU A 62 -3.66 0.59 -6.83
CA LEU A 62 -3.58 0.49 -8.29
C LEU A 62 -4.17 -0.84 -8.73
N LYS A 63 -4.96 -0.85 -9.80
CA LYS A 63 -5.53 -2.04 -10.44
C LYS A 63 -5.43 -1.90 -11.96
N ASP A 64 -4.93 -2.95 -12.60
CA ASP A 64 -4.95 -3.14 -14.06
C ASP A 64 -4.42 -1.94 -14.88
N ILE A 65 -3.35 -1.31 -14.38
CA ILE A 65 -2.73 -0.16 -15.07
C ILE A 65 -1.86 -0.65 -16.23
N ASN A 66 -2.13 -0.12 -17.42
CA ASN A 66 -1.42 -0.45 -18.66
C ASN A 66 -1.18 0.83 -19.47
N PHE A 67 0.09 1.19 -19.69
CA PHE A 67 0.46 2.28 -20.59
C PHE A 67 1.93 2.23 -20.97
N GLU A 68 2.27 2.94 -22.04
CA GLU A 68 3.62 3.12 -22.54
C GLU A 68 3.94 4.61 -22.64
N VAL A 69 5.22 4.94 -22.50
CA VAL A 69 5.76 6.29 -22.65
C VAL A 69 6.88 6.24 -23.65
N GLN A 70 6.83 7.07 -24.67
CA GLN A 70 7.88 7.19 -25.66
C GLN A 70 8.96 8.17 -25.20
N LYS A 71 10.16 8.04 -25.78
CA LYS A 71 11.26 8.94 -25.47
C LYS A 71 10.92 10.38 -25.88
N GLY A 72 11.02 11.31 -24.94
CA GLY A 72 10.74 12.73 -25.17
C GLY A 72 9.30 13.15 -24.84
N GLU A 73 8.43 12.21 -24.47
CA GLU A 73 7.08 12.53 -24.02
C GLU A 73 7.06 13.10 -22.59
N ILE A 74 6.14 14.04 -22.37
CA ILE A 74 5.84 14.60 -21.05
C ILE A 74 4.45 14.10 -20.65
N ILE A 75 4.35 13.49 -19.48
CA ILE A 75 3.08 12.94 -18.97
C ILE A 75 2.73 13.62 -17.64
N GLY A 76 1.47 14.04 -17.53
CA GLY A 76 0.86 14.48 -16.28
C GLY A 76 -0.02 13.39 -15.68
N ILE A 77 0.20 13.04 -14.40
CA ILE A 77 -0.66 12.13 -13.65
C ILE A 77 -1.60 12.97 -12.78
N ILE A 78 -2.89 12.95 -13.09
CA ILE A 78 -3.94 13.70 -12.37
C ILE A 78 -4.98 12.77 -11.77
N GLY A 79 -5.70 13.23 -10.74
CA GLY A 79 -6.72 12.46 -10.04
C GLY A 79 -6.93 12.96 -8.61
N SER A 80 -8.03 12.54 -7.97
CA SER A 80 -8.37 12.92 -6.59
C SER A 80 -7.33 12.43 -5.57
N ASN A 81 -7.43 12.93 -4.33
CA ASN A 81 -6.66 12.39 -3.22
C ASN A 81 -7.06 10.93 -2.97
N GLY A 82 -6.06 10.07 -2.78
CA GLY A 82 -6.27 8.62 -2.66
C GLY A 82 -6.37 7.86 -3.98
N ALA A 83 -6.33 8.51 -5.15
CA ALA A 83 -6.40 7.84 -6.46
C ALA A 83 -5.17 7.00 -6.85
N GLY A 84 -4.18 6.84 -5.97
CA GLY A 84 -2.99 6.02 -6.23
C GLY A 84 -1.81 6.74 -6.91
N LYS A 85 -1.89 8.04 -7.19
CA LYS A 85 -0.82 8.82 -7.87
C LYS A 85 0.56 8.64 -7.24
N SER A 86 0.69 8.90 -5.94
CA SER A 86 1.96 8.73 -5.21
C SER A 86 2.39 7.27 -5.14
N THR A 87 1.45 6.31 -5.19
CA THR A 87 1.78 4.89 -5.24
C THR A 87 2.39 4.53 -6.60
N LEU A 88 1.80 5.00 -7.71
CA LEU A 88 2.35 4.82 -9.06
C LEU A 88 3.75 5.43 -9.18
N LEU A 89 3.93 6.66 -8.69
CA LEU A 89 5.24 7.32 -8.69
C LEU A 89 6.28 6.54 -7.87
N LYS A 90 5.91 6.03 -6.68
CA LYS A 90 6.81 5.19 -5.85
C LYS A 90 7.22 3.89 -6.53
N ILE A 91 6.35 3.30 -7.36
CA ILE A 91 6.69 2.12 -8.15
C ILE A 91 7.64 2.50 -9.29
N LEU A 92 7.33 3.57 -10.03
CA LEU A 92 8.18 4.07 -11.11
C LEU A 92 9.57 4.49 -10.63
N SER A 93 9.67 5.06 -9.43
CA SER A 93 10.95 5.41 -8.79
C SER A 93 11.63 4.25 -8.08
N GLN A 94 11.08 3.03 -8.18
CA GLN A 94 11.61 1.80 -7.58
C GLN A 94 11.71 1.85 -6.03
N ILE A 95 10.96 2.75 -5.38
CA ILE A 95 10.85 2.83 -3.91
C ILE A 95 10.01 1.68 -3.36
N THR A 96 9.01 1.23 -4.11
CA THR A 96 8.10 0.17 -3.68
C THR A 96 7.80 -0.79 -4.83
N PRO A 97 7.92 -2.12 -4.62
CA PRO A 97 7.58 -3.09 -5.67
C PRO A 97 6.07 -3.17 -5.90
N PRO A 98 5.62 -3.56 -7.10
CA PRO A 98 4.23 -3.87 -7.37
C PRO A 98 3.77 -5.12 -6.60
N THR A 99 2.47 -5.30 -6.45
CA THR A 99 1.90 -6.58 -5.96
C THR A 99 1.89 -7.62 -7.09
N PHE A 100 1.55 -7.19 -8.31
CA PHE A 100 1.64 -7.99 -9.52
C PHE A 100 1.85 -7.06 -10.73
N GLY A 101 2.20 -7.66 -11.87
CA GLY A 101 2.48 -6.94 -13.10
C GLY A 101 3.96 -6.58 -13.26
N GLU A 102 4.25 -5.86 -14.33
CA GLU A 102 5.61 -5.54 -14.75
C GLU A 102 5.75 -4.05 -15.08
N VAL A 103 6.88 -3.47 -14.70
CA VAL A 103 7.30 -2.12 -15.08
C VAL A 103 8.69 -2.22 -15.68
N VAL A 104 8.82 -1.92 -16.97
CA VAL A 104 10.09 -1.87 -17.67
C VAL A 104 10.49 -0.41 -17.87
N ILE A 105 11.65 -0.04 -17.35
CA ILE A 105 12.21 1.31 -17.51
C ILE A 105 13.58 1.18 -18.17
N ARG A 106 13.72 1.77 -19.35
CA ARG A 106 14.94 1.69 -20.17
C ARG A 106 15.83 2.90 -19.89
N GLY A 107 16.45 2.93 -18.71
CA GLY A 107 17.32 4.04 -18.28
C GLY A 107 17.44 4.14 -16.77
N ARG A 108 17.71 5.36 -16.27
CA ARG A 108 17.73 5.67 -14.84
C ARG A 108 16.57 6.60 -14.49
N VAL A 109 15.97 6.37 -13.33
CA VAL A 109 14.92 7.23 -12.77
C VAL A 109 15.52 8.04 -11.64
N GLY A 110 15.20 9.33 -11.58
CA GLY A 110 15.50 10.22 -10.47
C GLY A 110 14.27 11.05 -10.14
N SER A 111 14.06 11.32 -8.84
CA SER A 111 13.07 12.30 -8.40
C SER A 111 13.76 13.63 -8.18
N LEU A 112 13.24 14.71 -8.77
CA LEU A 112 13.81 16.05 -8.59
C LEU A 112 13.26 16.71 -7.31
N LEU A 113 11.97 16.55 -7.05
CA LEU A 113 11.26 17.12 -5.90
C LEU A 113 10.17 16.13 -5.45
N GLU A 114 10.18 15.76 -4.17
CA GLU A 114 9.04 15.14 -3.49
C GLU A 114 8.57 16.12 -2.42
N VAL A 115 7.36 16.66 -2.55
CA VAL A 115 6.73 17.47 -1.50
C VAL A 115 5.66 16.58 -0.88
N GLY A 116 5.79 16.34 0.44
CA GLY A 116 4.95 15.42 1.21
C GLY A 116 3.49 15.80 1.26
#